data_AF-A0A3L8PEE2-F1
#
_entry.id   AF-A0A3L8PEE2-F1
#
_cell.length_a   1.000
_cell.length_b   1.000
_cell.length_c   1.000
_cell.angle_alpha   90.00
_cell.angle_beta   90.00
_cell.angle_gamma   90.00
#
_symmetry.space_group_name_H-M   'P 1'
#
loop_
_entity.id
_entity.type
_entity.pdbx_description
1 polymer ?
#
loop_
_entity_poly.entity_id
_entity_poly.type
_entity_poly.pdbx_seq_one_letter_code
_entity_poly.pdbx_strand_id
1 'polypeptide(L)'
;IAVTVTAAAGHTAHIYTADCRCDEPDHDHGPDFPDDLMYQAICPPCSWHHIAANENAAVEAWHDHALPGWRNLPVVPRRVAQLDDTRATRQRRDRWVAEHYPEHWQRPGYPILTERGKWGTRHVSGRSPFGGYDLTGSVGE
;
A
#
# COMPACT_ATOMS: atom_id res chain seq x y z
N ILE A 1 -14.62 -1.07 11.69
CA ILE A 1 -13.20 -1.42 11.47
C ILE A 1 -13.10 -2.20 10.16
N ALA A 2 -12.58 -1.59 9.10
CA ALA A 2 -12.22 -2.32 7.88
C ALA A 2 -10.81 -2.88 8.06
N VAL A 3 -10.58 -4.12 7.60
CA VAL A 3 -9.26 -4.77 7.70
C VAL A 3 -8.84 -5.24 6.32
N THR A 4 -7.67 -4.82 5.89
CA THR A 4 -7.00 -5.41 4.71
C THR A 4 -5.94 -6.40 5.19
N VAL A 5 -5.96 -7.61 4.63
CA VAL A 5 -4.97 -8.65 4.92
C VAL A 5 -4.15 -8.96 3.68
N THR A 6 -2.82 -8.94 3.80
CA THR A 6 -1.88 -9.34 2.75
C THR A 6 -0.73 -10.12 3.38
N ALA A 7 -0.19 -11.14 2.71
CA ALA A 7 0.92 -11.92 3.25
C ALA A 7 2.06 -12.00 2.25
N ALA A 8 3.30 -11.82 2.71
CA ALA A 8 4.50 -11.92 1.89
C ALA A 8 5.71 -12.32 2.75
N ALA A 9 6.56 -13.21 2.24
CA ALA A 9 7.85 -13.57 2.87
C ALA A 9 7.77 -14.01 4.36
N GLY A 10 6.67 -14.63 4.80
CA GLY A 10 6.48 -15.03 6.21
C GLY A 10 5.90 -13.93 7.10
N HIS A 11 5.62 -12.74 6.55
CA HIS A 11 4.93 -11.64 7.20
C HIS A 11 3.47 -11.58 6.76
N THR A 12 2.63 -11.00 7.62
CA THR A 12 1.23 -10.69 7.32
C THR A 12 0.97 -9.24 7.65
N ALA A 13 0.38 -8.47 6.74
CA ALA A 13 -0.12 -7.13 6.97
C ALA A 13 -1.56 -7.23 7.45
N HIS A 14 -1.87 -6.65 8.60
CA HIS A 14 -3.22 -6.29 8.99
C HIS A 14 -3.29 -4.78 9.06
N ILE A 15 -4.02 -4.16 8.13
CA ILE A 15 -4.20 -2.70 8.09
C ILE A 15 -5.56 -2.34 8.65
N TYR A 16 -5.58 -1.53 9.70
CA TYR A 16 -6.76 -1.05 10.40
C TYR A 16 -6.95 0.45 10.21
N THR A 17 -8.20 0.89 10.20
CA THR A 17 -8.58 2.30 10.29
C THR A 17 -9.48 2.49 11.51
N ALA A 18 -9.18 3.52 12.30
CA ALA A 18 -10.00 4.02 13.38
C ALA A 18 -10.49 5.42 13.02
N ASP A 19 -11.78 5.67 13.23
CA ASP A 19 -12.32 7.02 13.15
C ASP A 19 -12.21 7.65 14.54
N CYS A 20 -11.30 8.62 14.68
CA CYS A 20 -11.07 9.32 15.94
C CYS A 20 -11.56 10.76 15.88
N ARG A 21 -12.38 11.13 14.88
CA ARG A 21 -12.97 12.46 14.77
C ARG A 21 -14.10 12.65 15.76
N CYS A 22 -14.26 13.86 16.27
CA CYS A 22 -15.41 14.23 17.09
C CYS A 22 -16.21 15.35 16.44
N ASP A 23 -17.49 15.08 16.21
CA ASP A 23 -18.42 16.09 15.66
C ASP A 23 -19.18 16.86 16.76
N GLU A 24 -18.89 16.60 18.04
CA GLU A 24 -19.59 17.21 19.18
C GLU A 24 -18.96 18.57 19.55
N PRO A 25 -19.70 19.68 19.47
CA PRO A 25 -19.13 21.04 19.53
C PRO A 25 -18.62 21.46 20.92
N ASP A 26 -19.14 20.85 21.99
CA ASP A 26 -18.83 21.23 23.38
C ASP A 26 -17.94 20.18 24.08
N HIS A 27 -17.33 19.29 23.30
CA HIS A 27 -16.48 18.23 23.84
C HIS A 27 -15.03 18.74 23.96
N ASP A 28 -14.56 18.91 25.21
CA ASP A 28 -13.18 19.32 25.47
C ASP A 28 -12.23 18.13 25.29
N HIS A 29 -11.46 18.18 24.21
CA HIS A 29 -10.42 17.23 23.92
C HIS A 29 -9.10 17.72 24.50
N GLY A 30 -8.48 16.89 25.35
CA GLY A 30 -7.10 17.10 25.75
C GLY A 30 -6.16 17.20 24.53
N PRO A 31 -4.96 17.76 24.70
CA PRO A 31 -4.07 18.11 23.58
C PRO A 31 -3.62 16.93 22.71
N ASP A 32 -3.72 15.70 23.22
CA ASP A 32 -3.29 14.47 22.54
C ASP A 32 -4.42 13.76 21.76
N PHE A 33 -5.59 14.39 21.64
CA PHE A 33 -6.69 13.84 20.86
C PHE A 33 -6.42 14.00 19.35
N PRO A 34 -6.43 12.92 18.54
CA PRO A 34 -6.07 13.03 17.12
C PRO A 34 -7.04 13.85 16.26
N ASP A 35 -8.34 13.83 16.59
CA ASP A 35 -9.43 14.43 15.81
C ASP A 35 -9.37 14.16 14.29
N ASP A 36 -8.93 12.96 13.90
CA ASP A 36 -8.76 12.56 12.51
C ASP A 36 -8.94 11.04 12.35
N LEU A 37 -8.90 10.55 11.11
CA LEU A 37 -8.75 9.14 10.80
C LEU A 37 -7.33 8.67 11.15
N MET A 38 -7.25 7.61 11.94
CA MET A 38 -5.99 6.98 12.32
C MET A 38 -5.85 5.61 11.66
N TYR A 39 -4.63 5.27 11.26
CA TYR A 39 -4.33 4.03 10.55
C TYR A 39 -3.27 3.23 11.32
N GLN A 40 -3.41 1.91 11.35
CA GLN A 40 -2.44 1.04 12.00
C GLN A 40 -2.12 -0.16 11.12
N ALA A 41 -0.83 -0.41 10.92
CA ALA A 41 -0.34 -1.67 10.37
C ALA A 41 0.14 -2.58 11.50
N ILE A 42 -0.23 -3.85 11.43
CA ILE A 42 0.22 -4.88 12.37
C ILE A 42 0.77 -6.06 11.59
N CYS A 43 1.92 -6.57 12.04
CA CYS A 43 2.48 -7.85 11.62
C CYS A 43 2.46 -8.83 12.80
N PRO A 44 1.39 -9.64 12.95
CA PRO A 44 1.26 -10.55 14.08
C PRO A 44 2.44 -11.53 14.23
N PRO A 45 2.99 -12.15 13.15
CA PRO A 45 4.14 -13.05 13.27
C PRO A 45 5.36 -12.40 13.93
N CYS A 46 5.52 -11.09 13.75
CA CYS A 46 6.67 -10.34 14.27
C CYS A 46 6.36 -9.56 15.55
N SER A 47 5.10 -9.55 16.02
CA SER A 47 4.62 -8.63 17.06
C SER A 47 4.97 -7.15 16.77
N TRP A 48 5.07 -6.81 15.48
CA TRP A 48 5.42 -5.48 15.01
C TRP A 48 4.15 -4.69 14.68
N HIS A 49 4.15 -3.39 14.96
CA HIS A 49 3.06 -2.50 14.56
C HIS A 49 3.57 -1.07 14.29
N HIS A 50 2.77 -0.31 13.53
CA HIS A 50 3.02 1.10 13.25
C HIS A 50 1.70 1.85 13.15
N ILE A 51 1.59 3.00 13.81
CA ILE A 51 0.43 3.90 13.75
C ILE A 51 0.80 5.09 12.87
N ALA A 52 -0.08 5.46 11.95
CA ALA A 52 0.14 6.55 10.99
C ALA A 52 -1.13 7.39 10.78
N ALA A 53 -0.92 8.65 10.36
CA ALA A 53 -1.99 9.59 10.04
C ALA A 53 -2.69 9.31 8.70
N ASN A 54 -2.14 8.43 7.86
CA ASN A 54 -2.80 8.01 6.61
C ASN A 54 -2.50 6.55 6.26
N GLU A 55 -3.39 5.95 5.47
CA GLU A 55 -3.31 4.54 5.06
C GLU A 55 -2.02 4.23 4.31
N ASN A 56 -1.59 5.12 3.42
CA ASN A 56 -0.39 4.89 2.61
C ASN A 56 0.85 4.74 3.50
N ALA A 57 1.03 5.61 4.49
CA ALA A 57 2.15 5.54 5.43
C ALA A 57 2.12 4.24 6.26
N ALA A 58 0.95 3.77 6.71
CA ALA A 58 0.82 2.49 7.40
C ALA A 58 1.22 1.31 6.50
N VAL A 59 0.76 1.31 5.24
CA VAL A 59 1.10 0.28 4.24
C VAL A 59 2.60 0.31 3.94
N GLU A 60 3.20 1.48 3.72
CA GLU A 60 4.63 1.63 3.46
C GLU A 60 5.48 1.16 4.63
N ALA A 61 5.12 1.52 5.86
CA ALA A 61 5.83 1.06 7.05
C ALA A 61 5.82 -0.46 7.17
N TRP A 62 4.71 -1.12 6.81
CA TRP A 62 4.68 -2.59 6.76
C TRP A 62 5.59 -3.16 5.68
N HIS A 63 5.62 -2.56 4.49
CA HIS A 63 6.52 -3.01 3.42
C HIS A 63 8.00 -2.79 3.79
N ASP A 64 8.32 -1.72 4.51
CA ASP A 64 9.67 -1.49 5.05
C ASP A 64 10.11 -2.56 6.04
N HIS A 65 9.17 -3.01 6.87
CA HIS A 65 9.38 -4.09 7.80
C HIS A 65 9.50 -5.46 7.11
N ALA A 66 8.56 -5.80 6.22
CA ALA A 66 8.39 -7.14 5.68
C ALA A 66 9.20 -7.41 4.40
N LEU A 67 9.48 -6.37 3.62
CA LEU A 67 10.08 -6.46 2.29
C LEU A 67 11.17 -5.39 2.10
N PRO A 68 12.27 -5.42 2.88
CA PRO A 68 13.37 -4.47 2.71
C PRO A 68 13.87 -4.43 1.25
N GLY A 69 13.98 -3.22 0.69
CA GLY A 69 14.40 -3.00 -0.69
C GLY A 69 13.26 -2.83 -1.71
N TRP A 70 11.99 -2.98 -1.30
CA TRP A 70 10.84 -2.81 -2.19
C TRP A 70 10.80 -1.43 -2.89
N ARG A 71 11.30 -0.37 -2.23
CA ARG A 71 11.38 0.98 -2.81
C ARG A 71 12.32 1.10 -4.01
N ASN A 72 13.24 0.16 -4.18
CA ASN A 72 14.20 0.16 -5.29
C ASN A 72 13.68 -0.61 -6.51
N LEU A 73 12.44 -1.11 -6.45
CA LEU A 73 11.83 -1.80 -7.57
C LEU A 73 11.64 -0.84 -8.76
N PRO A 74 11.73 -1.35 -10.00
CA PRO A 74 11.35 -0.56 -11.16
C PRO A 74 9.92 -0.04 -11.04
N VAL A 75 9.72 1.24 -11.33
CA VAL A 75 8.39 1.85 -11.35
C VAL A 75 7.75 1.60 -12.70
N VAL A 76 6.59 0.92 -12.71
CA VAL A 76 5.80 0.70 -13.92
C VAL A 76 5.34 2.06 -14.45
N PRO A 77 5.70 2.45 -15.68
CA PRO A 77 5.33 3.74 -16.23
C PRO A 77 3.82 3.91 -16.33
N ARG A 78 3.34 5.13 -16.15
CA ARG A 78 1.91 5.44 -16.14
C ARG A 78 1.22 4.99 -17.43
N ARG A 79 1.84 5.18 -18.59
CA ARG A 79 1.33 4.70 -19.90
C ARG A 79 1.15 3.18 -19.99
N VAL A 80 1.90 2.42 -19.20
CA VAL A 80 1.79 0.96 -19.10
C VAL A 80 0.68 0.60 -18.12
N ALA A 81 0.60 1.31 -16.98
CA ALA A 81 -0.35 1.10 -15.90
C ALA A 81 -1.77 1.68 -16.10
N GLN A 82 -1.94 2.70 -16.97
CA GLN A 82 -3.21 3.43 -17.20
C GLN A 82 -4.25 2.65 -18.05
N LEU A 83 -5.56 2.94 -18.01
CA LEU A 83 -6.38 3.95 -17.27
C LEU A 83 -7.74 3.35 -16.83
N ASP A 84 -8.01 2.16 -17.32
CA ASP A 84 -9.23 1.40 -17.31
C ASP A 84 -8.84 0.02 -16.79
N ASP A 85 -9.59 -0.49 -15.82
CA ASP A 85 -9.33 -1.76 -15.16
C ASP A 85 -9.70 -2.96 -16.05
N THR A 86 -9.27 -2.92 -17.31
CA THR A 86 -9.54 -3.92 -18.32
C THR A 86 -8.52 -5.04 -18.26
N ARG A 87 -8.89 -6.19 -18.82
CA ARG A 87 -7.98 -7.34 -18.91
C ARG A 87 -6.72 -7.02 -19.71
N ALA A 88 -6.83 -6.18 -20.75
CA ALA A 88 -5.72 -5.83 -21.62
C ALA A 88 -4.67 -4.96 -20.90
N THR A 89 -5.10 -3.98 -20.11
CA THR A 89 -4.19 -3.13 -19.33
C THR A 89 -3.46 -3.93 -18.25
N ARG A 90 -4.17 -4.83 -17.55
CA ARG A 90 -3.57 -5.77 -16.59
C ARG A 90 -2.50 -6.65 -17.25
N GLN A 91 -2.80 -7.28 -18.38
CA GLN A 91 -1.81 -8.12 -19.10
C GLN A 91 -0.57 -7.35 -19.55
N ARG A 92 -0.74 -6.11 -20.03
CA ARG A 92 0.38 -5.25 -20.44
C ARG A 92 1.28 -4.91 -19.25
N ARG A 93 0.69 -4.56 -18.12
CA ARG A 93 1.40 -4.31 -16.86
C ARG A 93 2.12 -5.56 -16.38
N ASP A 94 1.43 -6.70 -16.33
CA ASP A 94 2.00 -7.96 -15.82
C ASP A 94 3.18 -8.42 -16.69
N ARG A 95 3.10 -8.25 -18.01
CA ARG A 95 4.22 -8.48 -18.93
C ARG A 95 5.40 -7.56 -18.62
N TRP A 96 5.15 -6.25 -18.47
CA TRP A 96 6.21 -5.30 -18.16
C TRP A 96 6.92 -5.65 -16.84
N VAL A 97 6.14 -6.01 -15.81
CA VAL A 97 6.67 -6.44 -14.51
C VAL A 97 7.53 -7.69 -14.67
N ALA A 98 7.06 -8.71 -15.39
CA ALA A 98 7.82 -9.93 -15.62
C ALA A 98 9.16 -9.68 -16.32
N GLU A 99 9.21 -8.72 -17.24
CA GLU A 99 10.41 -8.34 -18.01
C GLU A 99 11.41 -7.51 -17.20
N HIS A 100 10.95 -6.67 -16.27
CA HIS A 100 11.79 -5.65 -15.63
C HIS A 100 12.09 -5.94 -14.16
N TYR A 101 11.26 -6.71 -13.45
CA TYR A 101 11.47 -7.00 -12.03
C TYR A 101 12.55 -8.06 -11.83
N PRO A 102 13.42 -7.91 -10.82
CA PRO A 102 14.32 -9.00 -10.43
C PRO A 102 13.52 -10.26 -10.09
N GLU A 103 14.01 -11.44 -10.51
CA GLU A 103 13.30 -12.72 -10.34
C GLU A 103 12.89 -12.99 -8.88
N HIS A 104 13.75 -12.65 -7.91
CA HIS A 104 13.47 -12.84 -6.49
C HIS A 104 12.35 -11.95 -5.94
N TRP A 105 11.91 -10.92 -6.68
CA TRP A 105 10.75 -10.08 -6.35
C TRP A 105 9.45 -10.54 -7.01
N GLN A 106 9.49 -11.55 -7.87
CA GLN A 106 8.31 -12.08 -8.56
C GLN A 106 7.68 -13.26 -7.78
N ARG A 107 7.27 -12.99 -6.53
CA ARG A 107 6.81 -14.01 -5.57
C ARG A 107 5.41 -13.70 -5.02
N PRO A 108 4.62 -14.71 -4.62
CA PRO A 108 3.31 -14.49 -4.01
C PRO A 108 3.35 -13.46 -2.87
N GLY A 109 2.44 -12.49 -2.92
CA GLY A 109 2.31 -11.40 -1.96
C GLY A 109 3.16 -10.16 -2.24
N TYR A 110 4.09 -10.21 -3.19
CA TYR A 110 5.03 -9.11 -3.42
C TYR A 110 4.36 -7.94 -4.15
N PRO A 111 4.77 -6.69 -3.86
CA PRO A 111 4.17 -5.52 -4.44
C PRO A 111 4.65 -5.27 -5.87
N ILE A 112 3.96 -4.36 -6.54
CA ILE A 112 4.50 -3.61 -7.69
C ILE A 112 4.46 -2.12 -7.36
N LEU A 113 5.32 -1.36 -8.03
CA LEU A 113 5.33 0.09 -8.01
C LEU A 113 4.76 0.62 -9.32
N THR A 114 3.80 1.52 -9.25
CA THR A 114 3.26 2.21 -10.44
C THR A 114 3.46 3.72 -10.32
N GLU A 115 3.72 4.34 -11.46
CA GLU A 115 3.68 5.79 -11.60
C GLU A 115 2.21 6.24 -11.65
N ARG A 116 1.85 7.20 -10.79
CA ARG A 116 0.52 7.79 -10.69
C ARG A 116 0.50 9.19 -11.28
N GLY A 117 -0.70 9.65 -11.63
CA GLY A 117 -0.92 11.07 -11.89
C GLY A 117 -1.14 11.84 -10.59
N LYS A 118 -1.40 13.16 -10.72
CA LYS A 118 -1.75 14.05 -9.61
C LYS A 118 -2.86 13.52 -8.69
N TRP A 119 -3.78 12.71 -9.22
CA TRP A 119 -4.90 12.11 -8.50
C TRP A 119 -4.78 10.58 -8.47
N GLY A 120 -5.34 9.95 -7.44
CA GLY A 120 -5.35 8.49 -7.33
C GLY A 120 -4.01 7.89 -6.89
N THR A 121 -3.41 8.46 -5.85
CA THR A 121 -2.12 8.03 -5.27
C THR A 121 -2.25 6.97 -4.18
N ARG A 122 -3.47 6.49 -3.92
CA ARG A 122 -3.74 5.46 -2.89
C ARG A 122 -3.08 4.13 -3.26
N HIS A 123 -2.47 3.48 -2.28
CA HIS A 123 -1.96 2.12 -2.39
C HIS A 123 -3.11 1.11 -2.42
N VAL A 124 -3.07 0.12 -3.31
CA VAL A 124 -4.21 -0.78 -3.52
C VAL A 124 -3.80 -2.24 -3.34
N SER A 125 -4.37 -2.90 -2.32
CA SER A 125 -4.13 -4.33 -2.07
C SER A 125 -4.71 -5.23 -3.18
N GLY A 126 -4.06 -6.37 -3.42
CA GLY A 126 -4.47 -7.38 -4.39
C GLY A 126 -4.29 -6.99 -5.85
N ARG A 127 -3.72 -5.81 -6.13
CA ARG A 127 -3.54 -5.30 -7.50
C ARG A 127 -2.23 -5.73 -8.13
N SER A 128 -1.23 -6.15 -7.37
CA SER A 128 -0.03 -6.78 -7.94
C SER A 128 -0.41 -8.09 -8.66
N PRO A 129 0.24 -8.44 -9.79
CA PRO A 129 0.11 -9.77 -10.40
C PRO A 129 0.45 -10.92 -9.44
N PHE A 130 1.19 -10.62 -8.37
CA PHE A 130 1.58 -11.59 -7.36
C PHE A 130 0.60 -11.65 -6.18
N GLY A 131 -0.52 -10.92 -6.23
CA GLY A 131 -1.52 -10.85 -5.15
C GLY A 131 -1.16 -9.88 -4.01
N GLY A 132 -0.03 -9.18 -4.10
CA GLY A 132 0.36 -8.10 -3.20
C GLY A 132 -0.24 -6.73 -3.57
N TYR A 133 0.35 -5.67 -3.04
CA TYR A 133 -0.07 -4.29 -3.30
C TYR A 133 0.37 -3.76 -4.67
N ASP A 134 -0.44 -2.88 -5.24
CA ASP A 134 0.02 -1.87 -6.21
C ASP A 134 0.26 -0.57 -5.45
N LEU A 135 1.55 -0.24 -5.25
CA LEU A 135 2.02 0.92 -4.50
C LEU A 135 2.37 2.05 -5.46
N THR A 136 2.12 3.28 -5.03
CA THR A 136 2.59 4.47 -5.75
C THR A 136 4.10 4.58 -5.60
N GLY A 137 4.84 4.39 -6.70
CA GLY A 137 6.31 4.50 -6.74
C GLY A 137 6.79 5.91 -7.11
N SER A 138 6.02 6.62 -7.92
CA SER A 138 6.26 8.02 -8.27
C SER A 138 4.96 8.71 -8.66
N VAL A 139 4.95 10.04 -8.59
CA VAL A 139 3.86 10.88 -9.09
C VAL A 139 4.42 11.70 -10.23
N GLY A 140 3.96 11.44 -11.45
CA GLY A 140 4.29 12.25 -12.62
C GLY A 140 3.57 13.59 -12.57
N GLU A 141 4.21 14.63 -13.15
CA GLU A 141 3.65 15.98 -13.29
C GLU A 141 2.31 16.00 -14.05
#